data_AF-A0A8T6P6Z9-F1
#
_entry.id   AF-A0A8T6P6Z9-F1
#
_cell.length_a   1.000
_cell.length_b   1.000
_cell.length_c   1.000
_cell.angle_alpha   90.00
_cell.angle_beta   90.00
_cell.angle_gamma   90.00
#
_symmetry.space_group_name_H-M   'P 1'
#
loop_
_entity.id
_entity.type
_entity.pdbx_description
1 polymer ?
#
loop_
_entity_poly.entity_id
_entity_poly.type
_entity_poly.pdbx_seq_one_letter_code
_entity_poly.pdbx_strand_id
1 'polypeptide(L)'
;MYAHPTCPQVPAVTQLLNGSGVPYTYINIHEDRAGRERVRQINNGYESVPTLVFADGSTLTEPSTPELRKKLSRLGYQVPLKDRLLANLPRLLFIGIILWAVLEFLEII
;
A
#
# COMPACT_ATOMS: atom_id res chain seq x y z
N MET A 1 5.34 -1.90 12.04
CA MET A 1 4.14 -1.04 11.92
C MET A 1 3.76 -0.60 13.31
N TYR A 2 3.78 0.70 13.56
CA TYR A 2 3.26 1.31 14.77
C TYR A 2 1.77 1.62 14.58
N ALA A 3 0.94 1.24 15.54
CA ALA A 3 -0.51 1.29 15.45
C ALA A 3 -1.17 1.27 16.84
N HIS A 4 -2.50 1.36 16.88
CA HIS A 4 -3.32 0.96 18.03
C HIS A 4 -4.60 0.26 17.51
N PRO A 5 -5.22 -0.64 18.28
CA PRO A 5 -6.29 -1.51 17.78
C PRO A 5 -7.58 -0.77 17.41
N THR A 6 -7.82 0.40 17.99
CA THR A 6 -9.01 1.23 17.72
C THR A 6 -8.86 2.18 16.53
N CYS A 7 -7.74 2.14 15.79
CA CYS A 7 -7.54 3.01 14.63
C CYS A 7 -8.29 2.46 13.39
N PRO A 8 -9.15 3.25 12.74
CA PRO A 8 -9.94 2.79 11.59
C PRO A 8 -9.11 2.49 10.33
N GLN A 9 -7.91 3.06 10.19
CA GLN A 9 -7.05 2.84 9.02
C GLN A 9 -6.20 1.56 9.13
N VAL A 10 -5.93 1.09 10.35
CA VAL A 10 -5.05 -0.07 10.62
C VAL A 10 -5.53 -1.35 9.93
N PRO A 11 -6.84 -1.71 9.90
CA PRO A 11 -7.31 -2.91 9.23
C PRO A 11 -6.95 -2.98 7.74
N ALA A 12 -7.12 -1.86 7.01
CA ALA A 12 -6.83 -1.82 5.57
C ALA A 12 -5.33 -2.01 5.29
N VAL A 13 -4.46 -1.36 6.07
CA VAL A 13 -3.01 -1.50 5.95
C VAL A 13 -2.57 -2.93 6.31
N THR A 14 -3.10 -3.48 7.40
CA THR A 14 -2.84 -4.85 7.86
C THR A 14 -3.23 -5.88 6.79
N GLN A 15 -4.43 -5.74 6.21
CA GLN A 15 -4.91 -6.63 5.15
C GLN A 15 -3.99 -6.60 3.93
N LEU A 16 -3.53 -5.42 3.52
CA LEU A 16 -2.63 -5.29 2.38
C LEU A 16 -1.25 -5.89 2.65
N LEU A 17 -0.67 -5.66 3.84
CA LEU A 17 0.61 -6.26 4.23
C LEU A 17 0.52 -7.79 4.24
N ASN A 18 -0.52 -8.34 4.88
CA ASN A 18 -0.77 -9.79 4.93
C ASN A 18 -0.98 -10.37 3.53
N GLY A 19 -1.84 -9.74 2.72
CA GLY A 19 -2.10 -10.17 1.34
C GLY A 19 -0.89 -10.07 0.42
N SER A 20 0.10 -9.25 0.78
CA SER A 20 1.36 -9.11 0.04
C SER A 20 2.49 -10.00 0.60
N GLY A 21 2.20 -10.83 1.61
CA GLY A 21 3.18 -11.70 2.27
C GLY A 21 4.32 -10.93 2.96
N VAL A 22 4.09 -9.66 3.33
CA VAL A 22 5.11 -8.81 3.94
C VAL A 22 5.23 -9.17 5.41
N PRO A 23 6.40 -9.60 5.91
CA PRO A 23 6.61 -9.74 7.35
C PRO A 23 6.68 -8.35 7.99
N TYR A 24 5.98 -8.16 9.11
CA TYR A 24 6.06 -6.94 9.90
C TYR A 24 5.85 -7.23 11.39
N THR A 25 6.44 -6.39 12.22
CA THR A 25 6.14 -6.35 13.66
C THR A 25 5.02 -5.34 13.91
N TYR A 26 3.98 -5.73 14.62
CA TYR A 26 2.96 -4.81 15.13
C TYR A 26 3.40 -4.26 16.48
N ILE A 27 3.46 -2.93 16.62
CA ILE A 27 3.80 -2.26 17.88
C ILE A 27 2.63 -1.37 18.27
N ASN A 28 1.99 -1.69 19.40
CA ASN A 28 0.90 -0.90 19.94
C ASN A 28 1.45 0.31 20.71
N ILE A 29 1.29 1.51 20.17
CA ILE A 29 1.86 2.73 20.77
C ILE A 29 1.20 3.14 22.09
N HIS A 30 0.00 2.61 22.39
CA HIS A 30 -0.65 2.85 23.68
C HIS A 30 -0.02 2.03 24.82
N GLU A 31 0.62 0.91 24.48
CA GLU A 31 1.23 -0.01 25.46
C GLU A 31 2.76 0.10 25.46
N ASP A 32 3.35 0.48 24.33
CA ASP A 32 4.79 0.63 24.16
C ASP A 32 5.19 2.11 24.17
N ARG A 33 5.75 2.57 25.29
CA ARG A 33 6.29 3.92 25.44
C ARG A 33 7.41 4.21 24.45
N ALA A 34 8.32 3.27 24.20
CA ALA A 34 9.42 3.47 23.27
C ALA A 34 8.90 3.57 21.82
N GLY A 35 7.94 2.73 21.46
CA GLY A 35 7.24 2.79 20.18
C GLY A 35 6.53 4.12 19.97
N ARG A 36 5.83 4.64 21.00
CA ARG A 36 5.17 5.95 20.95
C ARG A 36 6.14 7.10 20.73
N GLU A 37 7.26 7.14 21.46
CA GLU A 37 8.28 8.18 21.25
C GLU A 37 8.91 8.08 19.86
N ARG A 38 9.12 6.86 19.34
CA ARG A 38 9.61 6.66 17.98
C ARG A 38 8.64 7.21 16.93
N VAL A 39 7.33 7.00 17.10
CA VAL A 39 6.30 7.60 16.21
C VAL A 39 6.36 9.12 16.27
N ARG A 40 6.43 9.72 17.46
CA ARG A 40 6.57 11.18 17.60
C ARG A 40 7.80 11.72 16.87
N GLN A 41 8.93 11.01 16.95
CA GLN A 41 10.13 11.42 16.21
C GLN A 41 9.95 11.36 14.69
N ILE A 42 9.22 10.36 14.17
CA ILE A 42 8.95 10.23 12.72
C ILE A 42 7.96 11.32 12.27
N ASN A 43 6.98 11.62 13.10
CA ASN A 43 5.82 12.43 12.75
C ASN A 43 5.84 13.80 13.42
N ASN A 44 7.01 14.44 13.58
CA ASN A 44 7.12 15.83 14.06
C ASN A 44 6.39 16.12 15.39
N GLY A 45 6.44 15.17 16.33
CA GLY A 45 5.79 15.25 17.64
C GLY A 45 4.39 14.65 17.69
N TYR A 46 3.78 14.30 16.56
CA TYR A 46 2.45 13.68 16.50
C TYR A 46 2.50 12.16 16.70
N GLU A 47 1.42 11.59 17.23
CA GLU A 47 1.24 10.14 17.39
C GLU A 47 0.42 9.53 16.25
N SER A 48 0.55 10.07 15.03
CA SER A 48 -0.17 9.59 13.84
C SER A 48 0.10 8.12 13.56
N VAL A 49 -0.97 7.35 13.37
CA VAL A 49 -0.93 5.93 13.04
C VAL A 49 -1.97 5.57 11.98
N PRO A 50 -1.73 4.54 11.14
CA PRO A 50 -0.57 3.65 11.13
C PRO A 50 0.71 4.32 10.61
N THR A 51 1.83 4.10 11.30
CA THR A 51 3.16 4.51 10.83
C THR A 51 4.00 3.28 10.50
N LEU A 52 4.45 3.17 9.26
CA LEU A 52 5.33 2.10 8.79
C LEU A 52 6.76 2.61 8.68
N VAL A 53 7.70 1.78 9.10
CA VAL A 53 9.13 1.95 8.88
C VAL A 53 9.58 0.77 8.06
N PHE A 54 10.20 1.03 6.91
CA PHE A 54 10.67 0.01 5.99
C PHE A 54 12.15 -0.30 6.22
N ALA A 55 12.62 -1.43 5.70
CA ALA A 55 14.01 -1.86 5.85
C ALA A 55 15.03 -0.90 5.21
N ASP A 56 14.59 -0.12 4.21
CA ASP A 56 15.40 0.95 3.59
C ASP A 56 15.43 2.25 4.41
N GLY A 57 14.89 2.25 5.63
CA GLY A 57 14.85 3.39 6.55
C GLY A 57 13.76 4.43 6.23
N SER A 58 13.10 4.33 5.07
CA SER A 58 11.98 5.22 4.75
C SER A 58 10.74 4.92 5.59
N THR A 59 9.84 5.89 5.66
CA THR A 59 8.60 5.79 6.43
C THR A 59 7.39 6.15 5.60
N LEU A 60 6.23 5.64 6.00
CA LEU A 60 4.93 6.09 5.54
C LEU A 60 4.01 6.26 6.75
N THR A 61 3.33 7.39 6.82
CA THR A 61 2.41 7.73 7.92
C THR A 61 1.03 7.90 7.35
N GLU A 62 0.07 7.15 7.90
CA GLU A 62 -1.33 7.12 7.44
C GLU A 62 -1.47 6.91 5.92
N PRO A 63 -0.73 5.94 5.32
CA PRO A 63 -0.69 5.83 3.87
C PRO A 63 -2.02 5.40 3.30
N SER A 64 -2.34 5.96 2.14
CA SER A 64 -3.41 5.44 1.30
C SER A 64 -3.05 4.04 0.76
N THR A 65 -4.06 3.22 0.46
CA THR A 65 -3.85 1.91 -0.16
C THR A 65 -2.97 1.98 -1.43
N PRO A 66 -3.21 2.90 -2.40
CA PRO A 66 -2.36 3.00 -3.59
C PRO A 66 -0.90 3.34 -3.29
N GLU A 67 -0.65 4.21 -2.32
CA GLU A 67 0.69 4.60 -1.91
C GLU A 67 1.46 3.43 -1.30
N LEU A 68 0.85 2.73 -0.34
CA LEU A 68 1.45 1.55 0.27
C LEU A 68 1.73 0.48 -0.78
N ARG A 69 0.81 0.21 -1.70
CA ARG A 69 1.01 -0.73 -2.82
C ARG A 69 2.20 -0.36 -3.69
N LYS A 70 2.34 0.92 -4.03
CA LYS A 70 3.46 1.42 -4.83
C LYS A 70 4.78 1.22 -4.09
N LYS A 71 4.81 1.49 -2.77
CA LYS A 71 5.98 1.28 -1.92
C LYS A 71 6.36 -0.21 -1.83
N LEU A 72 5.40 -1.08 -1.57
CA LEU A 72 5.62 -2.53 -1.52
C LEU A 72 6.14 -3.08 -2.86
N SER A 73 5.56 -2.63 -3.98
CA SER A 73 6.00 -3.04 -5.32
C SER A 73 7.45 -2.63 -5.60
N ARG A 74 7.86 -1.42 -5.18
CA ARG A 74 9.25 -0.95 -5.31
C ARG A 74 10.23 -1.77 -4.47
N LEU A 75 9.77 -2.30 -3.34
CA LEU A 75 10.54 -3.18 -2.47
C LEU A 75 10.52 -4.66 -2.93
N GLY A 76 9.86 -4.96 -4.05
CA GLY A 76 9.82 -6.31 -4.63
C GLY A 76 8.73 -7.23 -4.07
N TYR A 77 7.84 -6.74 -3.20
CA TYR A 77 6.73 -7.54 -2.68
C TYR A 77 5.64 -7.72 -3.73
N GLN A 78 5.06 -8.93 -3.77
CA GLN A 78 3.92 -9.21 -4.63
C GLN A 78 2.66 -8.62 -4.02
N VAL A 79 2.07 -7.62 -4.67
CA VAL A 79 0.74 -7.11 -4.31
C VAL A 79 -0.36 -8.02 -4.88
N PRO A 80 -1.49 -8.23 -4.18
CA PRO A 80 -2.54 -9.15 -4.61
C PRO A 80 -3.02 -8.93 -6.05
N LEU A 81 -3.36 -10.03 -6.75
CA LEU A 81 -3.72 -10.02 -8.17
C LEU A 81 -4.88 -9.07 -8.49
N LYS A 82 -5.96 -9.13 -7.69
CA LYS A 82 -7.12 -8.23 -7.83
C LYS A 82 -6.69 -6.76 -7.87
N ASP A 83 -5.72 -6.39 -7.04
CA ASP A 83 -5.28 -5.02 -6.97
C ASP A 83 -4.35 -4.67 -8.15
N ARG A 84 -3.58 -5.65 -8.68
CA ARG A 84 -2.78 -5.47 -9.91
C ARG A 84 -3.67 -5.31 -11.13
N LEU A 85 -4.77 -6.05 -11.20
CA LEU A 85 -5.77 -5.96 -12.27
C LEU A 85 -6.47 -4.60 -12.23
N LEU A 86 -7.02 -4.20 -11.09
CA LEU A 86 -7.71 -2.90 -10.94
C LEU A 86 -6.80 -1.71 -11.29
N ALA A 87 -5.53 -1.74 -10.87
CA ALA A 87 -4.58 -0.67 -11.18
C ALA A 87 -4.24 -0.56 -12.68
N ASN A 88 -4.36 -1.65 -13.44
CA ASN A 88 -4.07 -1.68 -14.88
C ASN A 88 -5.33 -1.68 -15.75
N LEU A 89 -6.52 -1.78 -15.15
CA LEU A 89 -7.80 -1.89 -15.87
C LEU A 89 -8.03 -0.74 -16.88
N PRO A 90 -7.80 0.55 -16.55
CA PRO A 90 -7.97 1.63 -17.53
C PRO A 90 -7.04 1.47 -18.73
N ARG A 91 -5.81 0.99 -18.48
CA ARG A 91 -4.80 0.76 -19.51
C ARG A 91 -5.18 -0.40 -20.42
N LEU A 92 -5.72 -1.47 -19.84
CA LEU A 92 -6.23 -2.63 -20.59
C LEU A 92 -7.44 -2.26 -21.44
N LEU A 93 -8.39 -1.48 -20.91
CA LEU A 93 -9.53 -0.97 -21.67
C LEU A 93 -9.07 -0.10 -22.85
N PHE A 94 -8.12 0.80 -22.61
CA PHE A 94 -7.56 1.65 -23.66
C PHE A 94 -6.83 0.84 -24.75
N ILE A 95 -6.03 -0.15 -24.36
CA ILE A 95 -5.39 -1.08 -25.30
C ILE A 95 -6.45 -1.85 -26.10
N GLY A 96 -7.54 -2.28 -25.45
CA GLY A 96 -8.65 -2.95 -26.11
C GLY A 96 -9.32 -2.06 -27.16
N ILE A 97 -9.55 -0.78 -26.85
CA ILE A 97 -10.11 0.20 -27.80
C ILE A 97 -9.17 0.40 -28.99
N ILE A 98 -7.86 0.56 -28.74
CA ILE A 98 -6.87 0.69 -29.81
C ILE A 98 -6.84 -0.56 -30.69
N LEU A 99 -6.80 -1.75 -30.08
CA LEU A 99 -6.77 -3.01 -30.81
C LEU A 99 -8.03 -3.17 -31.66
N TRP A 100 -9.20 -2.87 -31.11
CA TRP A 100 -10.47 -2.91 -31.84
C TRP A 100 -10.45 -1.95 -33.04
N ALA A 101 -10.04 -0.70 -32.86
CA ALA A 101 -9.95 0.28 -33.95
C ALA A 101 -8.92 -0.14 -35.03
N VAL A 102 -7.81 -0.78 -34.64
CA VAL A 102 -6.82 -1.31 -35.60
C VAL A 102 -7.39 -2.48 -36.39
N LEU A 103 -8.10 -3.39 -35.73
CA LEU A 103 -8.72 -4.54 -36.40
C LEU A 103 -9.85 -4.12 -37.35
N GLU A 104 -10.64 -3.11 -36.97
CA GLU A 104 -11.66 -2.48 -37.82
C GLU A 104 -11.01 -1.78 -39.04
N PHE A 105 -9.93 -1.02 -38.83
CA PHE A 105 -9.17 -0.39 -39.92
C PHE A 105 -8.57 -1.39 -40.92
N LEU A 106 -8.18 -2.57 -40.43
CA LEU A 106 -7.64 -3.65 -41.25
C LEU A 106 -8.72 -4.55 -41.87
N GLU A 107 -10.01 -4.23 -41.68
CA GLU A 107 -11.16 -5.01 -42.17
C GLU A 107 -11.13 -6.49 -41.72
N ILE A 108 -10.53 -6.77 -40.55
CA ILE A 108 -10.45 -8.13 -39.99
C ILE A 108 -11.76 -8.52 -39.29
N ILE A 109 -12.48 -7.54 -38.72
CA ILE A 109 -13.77 -7.67 -38.04
C ILE A 109 -14.68 -6.51 -38.42
#